data_AF-B5XDV7-F1
#
_entry.id   AF-B5XDV7-F1
#
_cell.length_a   1.000
_cell.length_b   1.000
_cell.length_c   1.000
_cell.angle_alpha   90.00
_cell.angle_beta   90.00
_cell.angle_gamma   90.00
#
_symmetry.space_group_name_H-M   'P 1'
#
loop_
_entity.id
_entity.type
_entity.pdbx_description
1 polymer ?
#
loop_
_entity_poly.entity_id
_entity_poly.type
_entity_poly.pdbx_seq_one_letter_code
_entity_poly.pdbx_strand_id
1 'polypeptide(L)'
;MLRSLLVSSRRSTGSGAFMFEALCVRQQHRGVDSVDRQYDGLYTGHIPTSPIQKALLAVGSGVAALQDPYRHDMVAVLGETTGHLALMTLRDRMRGDPEGYTILTERPRIRLSTLDLSKMASLPDGSFGREYLRFLEDNRVTPDSRVNVKFVDNEELAYVMQR
;
A
#
# COMPACT_ATOMS: atom_id res chain seq x y z
N MET A 1 -42.50 35.33 -26.97
CA MET A 1 -42.42 36.53 -27.83
C MET A 1 -40.98 37.02 -27.79
N LEU A 2 -40.19 36.67 -28.81
CA LEU A 2 -39.63 37.58 -29.85
C LEU A 2 -38.48 38.46 -29.32
N ARG A 3 -37.23 38.19 -29.74
CA ARG A 3 -36.39 38.96 -30.73
C ARG A 3 -35.87 40.30 -30.15
N SER A 4 -34.68 40.86 -30.39
CA SER A 4 -33.58 40.66 -31.34
C SER A 4 -32.44 41.65 -30.99
N LEU A 5 -31.18 41.23 -31.20
CA LEU A 5 -30.05 41.88 -31.91
C LEU A 5 -29.86 43.42 -31.98
N LEU A 6 -28.60 43.88 -31.74
CA LEU A 6 -27.74 44.80 -32.55
C LEU A 6 -26.53 45.26 -31.69
N VAL A 7 -25.29 44.80 -31.87
CA VAL A 7 -24.23 45.16 -32.85
C VAL A 7 -23.96 46.66 -33.04
N SER A 8 -22.77 47.13 -32.60
CA SER A 8 -21.90 48.15 -33.24
C SER A 8 -20.62 48.33 -32.38
N SER A 9 -19.48 47.71 -32.69
CA SER A 9 -18.40 48.14 -33.60
C SER A 9 -17.88 49.58 -33.42
N ARG A 10 -16.69 49.72 -32.79
CA ARG A 10 -15.69 50.74 -33.14
C ARG A 10 -14.27 50.16 -33.02
N ARG A 11 -13.54 50.24 -34.14
CA ARG A 11 -12.09 50.01 -34.27
C ARG A 11 -11.33 51.28 -33.88
N SER A 12 -10.17 51.10 -33.25
CA SER A 12 -9.01 52.00 -33.32
C SER A 12 -7.77 51.16 -32.95
N THR A 13 -7.09 50.53 -33.91
CA THR A 13 -5.79 50.95 -34.45
C THR A 13 -4.78 51.42 -33.40
N GLY A 14 -3.81 50.55 -33.11
CA GLY A 14 -2.60 50.81 -32.34
C GLY A 14 -1.68 49.61 -32.46
N SER A 15 -0.63 49.75 -33.27
CA SER A 15 0.31 48.73 -33.70
C SER A 15 1.34 48.37 -32.62
N GLY A 16 1.78 47.11 -32.57
CA GLY A 16 2.82 46.61 -31.65
C GLY A 16 2.57 45.15 -31.26
N ALA A 17 2.75 44.20 -32.18
CA ALA A 17 3.96 43.39 -32.29
C ALA A 17 3.95 42.13 -31.38
N PHE A 18 4.19 40.98 -32.03
CA PHE A 18 4.62 39.68 -31.50
C PHE A 18 3.58 38.71 -30.90
N MET A 19 3.13 37.80 -31.79
CA MET A 19 3.20 36.34 -31.61
C MET A 19 2.69 35.76 -30.29
N PHE A 20 1.37 35.64 -30.16
CA PHE A 20 0.76 34.58 -29.34
C PHE A 20 -0.32 33.90 -30.17
N GLU A 21 0.12 33.12 -31.16
CA GLU A 21 -0.76 32.16 -31.81
C GLU A 21 -1.07 31.05 -30.83
N ALA A 22 -2.37 30.91 -30.58
CA ALA A 22 -3.00 29.80 -29.93
C ALA A 22 -2.55 28.48 -30.57
N LEU A 23 -1.60 27.80 -29.94
CA LEU A 23 -1.40 26.36 -30.13
C LEU A 23 -2.62 25.65 -29.57
N CYS A 24 -3.61 25.49 -30.46
CA CYS A 24 -4.57 24.40 -30.52
C CYS A 24 -4.54 23.47 -29.31
N VAL A 25 -5.45 23.71 -28.36
CA VAL A 25 -5.93 22.70 -27.42
C VAL A 25 -6.60 21.61 -28.26
N ARG A 26 -5.77 20.68 -28.76
CA ARG A 26 -6.22 19.49 -29.46
C ARG A 26 -6.56 18.44 -28.42
N GLN A 27 -7.83 18.42 -28.10
CA GLN A 27 -8.61 17.29 -27.60
C GLN A 27 -7.95 15.93 -27.92
N GLN A 28 -7.49 15.25 -26.87
CA GLN A 28 -7.47 13.79 -26.82
C GLN A 28 -8.32 13.35 -25.64
N HIS A 29 -9.63 13.29 -25.90
CA HIS A 29 -10.50 12.32 -25.25
C HIS A 29 -9.99 10.92 -25.64
N ARG A 30 -9.06 10.36 -24.86
CA ARG A 30 -8.88 8.91 -24.77
C ARG A 30 -9.53 8.46 -23.48
N GLY A 31 -10.85 8.31 -23.56
CA GLY A 31 -11.58 7.52 -22.58
C GLY A 31 -11.14 6.07 -22.68
N VAL A 32 -11.04 5.44 -21.50
CA VAL A 32 -11.20 4.00 -21.29
C VAL A 32 -10.12 3.11 -21.93
N ASP A 33 -8.90 3.12 -21.38
CA ASP A 33 -7.89 2.05 -21.58
C ASP A 33 -6.91 1.91 -20.38
N SER A 34 -7.27 2.36 -19.18
CA SER A 34 -6.37 2.32 -18.00
C SER A 34 -6.72 1.27 -16.95
N VAL A 35 -7.65 0.35 -17.25
CA VAL A 35 -8.05 -0.74 -16.34
C VAL A 35 -7.07 -1.93 -16.41
N ASP A 36 -6.09 -1.90 -17.32
CA ASP A 36 -5.24 -3.05 -17.63
C ASP A 36 -3.83 -3.02 -17.01
N ARG A 37 -3.57 -2.17 -16.00
CA ARG A 37 -2.26 -2.11 -15.31
C ARG A 37 -2.20 -2.92 -14.01
N GLN A 38 -3.22 -3.72 -13.72
CA GLN A 38 -3.52 -4.16 -12.36
C GLN A 38 -3.23 -5.65 -12.09
N TYR A 39 -2.20 -6.28 -12.66
CA TYR A 39 -1.74 -7.63 -12.23
C TYR A 39 -0.22 -7.92 -12.44
N ASP A 40 0.65 -6.90 -12.50
CA ASP A 40 2.11 -7.12 -12.66
C ASP A 40 2.87 -7.40 -11.34
N GLY A 41 2.19 -7.38 -10.20
CA GLY A 41 2.79 -7.63 -8.89
C GLY A 41 2.71 -9.11 -8.47
N LEU A 42 3.72 -9.61 -7.76
CA LEU A 42 3.75 -10.99 -7.23
C LEU A 42 2.60 -11.30 -6.26
N TYR A 43 2.00 -10.27 -5.68
CA TYR A 43 0.81 -10.31 -4.83
C TYR A 43 0.15 -8.93 -4.83
N THR A 44 -1.08 -8.84 -4.31
CA THR A 44 -1.83 -7.58 -4.24
C THR A 44 -1.05 -6.51 -3.47
N GLY A 45 -0.73 -5.40 -4.14
CA GLY A 45 0.01 -4.29 -3.53
C GLY A 45 1.54 -4.41 -3.59
N HIS A 46 2.08 -5.46 -4.22
CA HIS A 46 3.51 -5.58 -4.48
C HIS A 46 4.00 -4.45 -5.41
N ILE A 47 5.15 -3.87 -5.05
CA ILE A 47 5.85 -2.85 -5.81
C ILE A 47 7.24 -3.40 -6.16
N PRO A 48 7.49 -3.77 -7.44
CA PRO A 48 8.78 -4.28 -7.85
C PRO A 48 9.86 -3.20 -7.70
N THR A 49 11.02 -3.57 -7.17
CA THR A 49 12.14 -2.65 -6.96
C THR A 49 13.44 -3.19 -7.52
N SER A 50 14.24 -2.32 -8.15
CA SER A 50 15.61 -2.66 -8.52
C SER A 50 16.52 -2.69 -7.28
N PRO A 51 17.70 -3.35 -7.33
CA PRO A 51 18.62 -3.39 -6.20
C PRO A 51 19.03 -1.99 -5.70
N ILE A 52 19.19 -1.02 -6.61
CA ILE A 52 19.52 0.36 -6.26
C ILE A 52 18.33 1.06 -5.60
N GLN A 53 17.12 0.90 -6.15
CA GLN A 53 15.91 1.43 -5.52
C GLN A 53 15.71 0.84 -4.12
N LYS A 54 15.96 -0.47 -3.96
CA LYS A 54 15.88 -1.16 -2.68
C LYS A 54 16.92 -0.65 -1.68
N ALA A 55 18.17 -0.46 -2.10
CA ALA A 55 19.20 0.12 -1.26
C ALA A 55 18.86 1.56 -0.84
N LEU A 56 18.36 2.38 -1.77
CA LEU A 56 17.93 3.74 -1.46
C LEU A 56 16.75 3.76 -0.47
N LEU A 57 15.77 2.89 -0.67
CA LEU A 57 14.65 2.71 0.26
C LEU A 57 15.14 2.26 1.64
N ALA A 58 16.06 1.30 1.71
CA ALA A 58 16.65 0.83 2.97
C ALA A 58 17.34 1.97 3.73
N VAL A 59 18.20 2.74 3.05
CA VAL A 59 18.90 3.87 3.68
C VAL A 59 17.92 4.96 4.10
N GLY A 60 17.02 5.38 3.21
CA GLY A 60 16.07 6.46 3.50
C GLY A 60 15.09 6.10 4.61
N SER A 61 14.53 4.89 4.58
CA SER A 61 13.63 4.39 5.62
C SER A 61 14.36 4.16 6.95
N GLY A 62 15.62 3.69 6.92
CA GLY A 62 16.45 3.53 8.11
C GLY A 62 16.75 4.85 8.80
N VAL A 63 17.16 5.88 8.05
CA VAL A 63 17.38 7.22 8.60
C VAL A 63 16.07 7.78 9.16
N ALA A 64 14.97 7.66 8.43
CA ALA A 64 13.67 8.16 8.89
C ALA A 64 13.17 7.43 10.16
N ALA A 65 13.35 6.11 10.24
CA ALA A 65 12.98 5.30 11.40
C ALA A 65 13.83 5.62 12.64
N LEU A 66 15.11 5.98 12.46
CA LEU A 66 15.97 6.43 13.55
C LEU A 66 15.63 7.85 14.03
N GLN A 67 15.23 8.73 13.10
CA GLN A 67 14.83 10.10 13.41
C GLN A 67 13.47 10.15 14.11
N ASP A 68 12.52 9.34 13.66
CA ASP A 68 11.17 9.24 14.24
C ASP A 68 10.75 7.76 14.30
N PRO A 69 10.95 7.09 15.45
CA PRO A 69 10.58 5.69 15.62
C PRO A 69 9.07 5.46 15.66
N TYR A 70 8.24 6.51 15.81
CA TYR A 70 6.78 6.39 15.74
C TYR A 70 6.27 6.29 14.30
N ARG A 71 7.13 6.53 13.31
CA ARG A 71 6.87 6.23 11.89
C ARG A 71 7.06 4.75 11.60
N HIS A 72 6.07 3.97 12.03
CA HIS A 72 6.05 2.51 11.84
C HIS A 72 6.14 2.09 10.37
N ASP A 73 5.70 2.94 9.44
CA ASP A 73 5.80 2.73 7.99
C ASP A 73 7.27 2.62 7.56
N MET A 74 8.14 3.47 8.09
CA MET A 74 9.56 3.48 7.75
C MET A 74 10.29 2.28 8.35
N VAL A 75 9.93 1.86 9.55
CA VAL A 75 10.46 0.62 10.15
C VAL A 75 10.07 -0.60 9.30
N ALA A 76 8.82 -0.66 8.82
CA ALA A 76 8.36 -1.73 7.93
C ALA A 76 9.15 -1.75 6.62
N VAL A 77 9.29 -0.60 5.94
CA VAL A 77 10.07 -0.50 4.69
C VAL A 77 11.52 -0.92 4.88
N LEU A 78 12.15 -0.51 5.99
CA LEU A 78 13.50 -0.94 6.32
C LEU A 78 13.59 -2.46 6.43
N GLY A 79 12.65 -3.08 7.16
CA GLY A 79 12.56 -4.54 7.30
C GLY A 79 12.36 -5.24 5.94
N GLU A 80 11.50 -4.72 5.08
CA GLU A 80 11.18 -5.33 3.77
C GLU A 80 12.37 -5.30 2.82
N THR A 81 13.15 -4.22 2.89
CA THR A 81 14.27 -3.98 1.98
C THR A 81 15.57 -4.65 2.43
N THR A 82 15.72 -4.94 3.73
CA THR A 82 16.95 -5.53 4.30
C THR A 82 16.78 -6.97 4.78
N GLY A 83 15.55 -7.43 5.04
CA GLY A 83 15.28 -8.70 5.72
C GLY A 83 15.39 -9.97 4.88
N HIS A 84 15.77 -9.88 3.60
CA HIS A 84 15.66 -11.00 2.64
C HIS A 84 16.29 -12.31 3.13
N LEU A 85 17.53 -12.28 3.64
CA LEU A 85 18.21 -13.47 4.13
C LEU A 85 17.56 -14.08 5.37
N ALA A 86 17.08 -13.22 6.28
CA ALA A 86 16.35 -13.66 7.47
C ALA A 86 15.02 -14.33 7.07
N LEU A 87 14.29 -13.74 6.13
CA LEU A 87 13.04 -14.30 5.59
C LEU A 87 13.27 -15.64 4.89
N MET A 88 14.34 -15.79 4.09
CA MET A 88 14.72 -17.08 3.51
C MET A 88 14.95 -18.14 4.60
N THR A 89 15.75 -17.79 5.60
CA THR A 89 16.07 -18.71 6.71
C THR A 89 14.82 -19.13 7.48
N LEU A 90 13.91 -18.19 7.76
CA LEU A 90 12.64 -18.48 8.44
C LEU A 90 11.75 -19.38 7.59
N ARG A 91 11.60 -19.08 6.31
CA ARG A 91 10.82 -19.87 5.35
C ARG A 91 11.35 -21.30 5.24
N ASP A 92 12.66 -21.48 5.16
CA ASP A 92 13.27 -22.82 5.08
C ASP A 92 13.08 -23.61 6.38
N ARG A 93 13.18 -22.96 7.54
CA ARG A 93 12.85 -23.57 8.84
C ARG A 93 11.38 -24.00 8.91
N MET A 94 10.47 -23.13 8.47
CA MET A 94 9.04 -23.46 8.44
C MET A 94 8.75 -24.64 7.50
N ARG A 95 9.42 -24.73 6.34
CA ARG A 95 9.26 -25.89 5.43
C ARG A 95 9.79 -27.20 6.01
N GLY A 96 10.79 -27.13 6.88
CA GLY A 96 11.36 -28.29 7.57
C GLY A 96 10.52 -28.77 8.76
N ASP A 97 9.50 -28.02 9.16
CA ASP A 97 8.62 -28.33 10.28
C ASP A 97 7.20 -28.69 9.78
N PRO A 98 6.56 -29.78 10.25
CA PRO A 98 5.23 -30.16 9.77
C PRO A 98 4.15 -29.08 9.99
N GLU A 99 4.17 -28.39 11.12
CA GLU A 99 3.23 -27.30 11.41
C GLU A 99 3.55 -26.07 10.55
N GLY A 100 4.83 -25.72 10.45
CA GLY A 100 5.31 -24.65 9.58
C GLY A 100 4.94 -24.86 8.11
N TYR A 101 5.05 -26.09 7.61
CA TYR A 101 4.66 -26.45 6.25
C TYR A 101 3.16 -26.28 6.03
N THR A 102 2.33 -26.71 6.97
CA THR A 102 0.87 -26.48 6.95
C THR A 102 0.55 -24.98 6.93
N ILE A 103 1.23 -24.17 7.74
CA ILE A 103 1.05 -22.71 7.75
C ILE A 103 1.41 -22.07 6.41
N LEU A 104 2.48 -22.53 5.74
CA LEU A 104 2.88 -22.04 4.42
C LEU A 104 1.91 -22.48 3.31
N THR A 105 1.25 -23.63 3.50
CA THR A 105 0.29 -24.19 2.55
C THR A 105 -1.10 -23.54 2.69
N GLU A 106 -1.67 -23.56 3.89
CA GLU A 106 -3.03 -23.06 4.17
C GLU A 106 -3.11 -21.54 4.24
N ARG A 107 -1.98 -20.89 4.53
CA ARG A 107 -1.84 -19.44 4.64
C ARG A 107 -2.87 -18.77 5.57
N PRO A 108 -3.09 -19.28 6.80
CA PRO A 108 -4.10 -18.74 7.68
C PRO A 108 -3.75 -17.30 8.11
N ARG A 109 -4.73 -16.39 8.01
CA ARG A 109 -4.60 -14.99 8.40
C ARG A 109 -5.69 -14.60 9.39
N ILE A 110 -5.28 -13.98 10.50
CA ILE A 110 -6.21 -13.39 11.47
C ILE A 110 -6.64 -12.04 10.92
N ARG A 111 -7.94 -11.88 10.68
CA ARG A 111 -8.61 -10.64 10.26
C ARG A 111 -9.80 -10.37 11.16
N LEU A 112 -10.30 -9.15 11.17
CA LEU A 112 -11.54 -8.87 11.90
C LEU A 112 -12.70 -9.72 11.37
N SER A 113 -12.74 -9.96 10.05
CA SER A 113 -13.76 -10.80 9.40
C SER A 113 -13.72 -12.29 9.79
N THR A 114 -12.58 -12.77 10.32
CA THR A 114 -12.42 -14.17 10.73
C THR A 114 -12.66 -14.38 12.23
N LEU A 115 -12.84 -13.30 12.99
CA LEU A 115 -13.02 -13.35 14.44
C LEU A 115 -14.49 -13.13 14.82
N ASP A 116 -14.97 -13.91 15.78
CA ASP A 116 -16.25 -13.68 16.44
C ASP A 116 -16.01 -12.92 17.74
N LEU A 117 -16.05 -11.58 17.66
CA LEU A 117 -15.78 -10.69 18.79
C LEU A 117 -16.78 -10.88 19.92
N SER A 118 -18.05 -11.17 19.59
CA SER A 118 -19.10 -11.41 20.58
C SER A 118 -18.82 -12.66 21.40
N LYS A 119 -18.38 -13.73 20.73
CA LYS A 119 -17.94 -14.96 21.39
C LYS A 119 -16.67 -14.73 22.20
N MET A 120 -15.69 -14.00 21.68
CA MET A 120 -14.45 -13.68 22.41
C MET A 120 -14.73 -12.87 23.67
N ALA A 121 -15.69 -11.94 23.61
CA ALA A 121 -16.13 -11.16 24.76
C ALA A 121 -16.84 -12.03 25.82
N SER A 122 -17.49 -13.14 25.44
CA SER A 122 -18.17 -14.02 26.42
C SER A 122 -17.25 -15.06 27.06
N LEU A 123 -16.00 -15.19 26.59
CA LEU A 123 -15.04 -16.12 27.17
C LEU A 123 -14.62 -15.67 28.60
N PRO A 124 -14.25 -16.64 29.47
CA PRO A 124 -13.75 -16.32 30.81
C PRO A 124 -12.50 -15.43 30.77
N ASP A 125 -12.37 -14.54 31.75
CA ASP A 125 -11.15 -13.76 31.97
C ASP A 125 -9.93 -14.69 32.15
N GLY A 126 -8.78 -14.28 31.61
CA GLY A 126 -7.55 -15.09 31.55
C GLY A 126 -7.49 -16.10 30.39
N SER A 127 -8.57 -16.28 29.63
CA SER A 127 -8.50 -17.04 28.38
C SER A 127 -7.84 -16.23 27.25
N PHE A 128 -7.13 -16.89 26.33
CA PHE A 128 -6.45 -16.21 25.24
C PHE A 128 -7.37 -15.31 24.41
N GLY A 129 -8.57 -15.79 24.04
CA GLY A 129 -9.50 -15.01 23.21
C GLY A 129 -10.02 -13.75 23.91
N ARG A 130 -10.32 -13.85 25.22
CA ARG A 130 -10.78 -12.72 26.04
C ARG A 130 -9.68 -11.67 26.22
N GLU A 131 -8.46 -12.12 26.54
CA GLU A 131 -7.32 -11.21 26.75
C GLU A 131 -6.82 -10.61 25.43
N TYR A 132 -6.88 -11.34 24.32
CA TYR A 132 -6.57 -10.79 23.01
C TYR A 132 -7.56 -9.70 22.61
N LEU A 133 -8.87 -9.90 22.84
CA LEU A 133 -9.87 -8.84 22.61
C LEU A 133 -9.59 -7.61 23.49
N ARG A 134 -9.33 -7.80 24.78
CA ARG A 134 -8.97 -6.71 25.71
C ARG A 134 -7.74 -5.95 25.22
N PHE A 135 -6.70 -6.65 24.78
CA PHE A 135 -5.50 -6.03 24.20
C PHE A 135 -5.82 -5.13 22.99
N LEU A 136 -6.67 -5.60 22.08
CA LEU A 136 -7.08 -4.83 20.90
C LEU A 136 -7.81 -3.54 21.31
N GLU A 137 -8.73 -3.63 22.28
CA GLU A 137 -9.50 -2.50 22.79
C GLU A 137 -8.63 -1.48 23.52
N ASP A 138 -7.79 -1.93 24.46
CA ASP A 138 -6.93 -1.09 25.29
C ASP A 138 -5.93 -0.29 24.43
N ASN A 139 -5.38 -0.92 23.38
CA ASN A 139 -4.41 -0.30 22.48
C ASN A 139 -5.07 0.40 21.28
N ARG A 140 -6.40 0.31 21.15
CA ARG A 140 -7.18 0.88 20.04
C ARG A 140 -6.66 0.44 18.67
N VAL A 141 -6.31 -0.84 18.56
CA VAL A 141 -5.82 -1.47 17.32
C VAL A 141 -6.79 -2.54 16.84
N THR A 142 -6.74 -2.86 15.55
CA THR A 142 -7.49 -3.95 14.93
C THR A 142 -6.51 -4.94 14.30
N PRO A 143 -6.84 -6.24 14.20
CA PRO A 143 -6.00 -7.19 13.47
C PRO A 143 -5.65 -6.72 12.04
N ASP A 144 -6.55 -5.95 11.43
CA ASP A 144 -6.41 -5.44 10.06
C ASP A 144 -5.57 -4.14 9.97
N SER A 145 -5.12 -3.56 11.09
CA SER A 145 -4.32 -2.32 11.07
C SER A 145 -2.87 -2.55 10.64
N ARG A 146 -2.44 -3.81 10.45
CA ARG A 146 -1.09 -4.11 9.97
C ARG A 146 -0.90 -3.62 8.54
N VAL A 147 0.21 -2.91 8.31
CA VAL A 147 0.60 -2.48 6.97
C VAL A 147 0.89 -3.72 6.11
N ASN A 148 0.36 -3.74 4.90
CA ASN A 148 0.69 -4.78 3.93
C ASN A 148 2.14 -4.64 3.47
N VAL A 149 2.84 -5.76 3.37
CA VAL A 149 4.17 -5.85 2.73
C VAL A 149 4.08 -5.37 1.28
N LYS A 150 5.09 -4.67 0.76
CA LYS A 150 5.10 -4.10 -0.61
C LYS A 150 6.38 -4.37 -1.39
N PHE A 151 7.54 -4.36 -0.75
CA PHE A 151 8.86 -4.31 -1.38
C PHE A 151 9.62 -5.65 -1.33
N VAL A 152 8.93 -6.73 -0.93
CA VAL A 152 9.48 -8.09 -0.95
C VAL A 152 9.16 -8.74 -2.29
N ASP A 153 10.19 -9.03 -3.10
CA ASP A 153 10.06 -9.59 -4.45
C ASP A 153 9.94 -11.12 -4.46
N ASN A 154 9.19 -11.68 -3.50
CA ASN A 154 8.82 -13.09 -3.45
C ASN A 154 7.54 -13.23 -2.64
N GLU A 155 6.50 -13.83 -3.24
CA GLU A 155 5.17 -13.92 -2.63
C GLU A 155 5.17 -14.70 -1.30
N GLU A 156 5.87 -15.83 -1.25
CA GLU A 156 5.91 -16.66 -0.05
C GLU A 156 6.73 -15.97 1.07
N LEU A 157 7.82 -15.28 0.73
CA LEU A 157 8.56 -14.46 1.71
C LEU A 157 7.74 -13.28 2.21
N ALA A 158 6.94 -12.65 1.34
CA ALA A 158 6.04 -11.58 1.74
C ALA A 158 4.98 -12.10 2.72
N TYR A 159 4.48 -13.31 2.51
CA TYR A 159 3.59 -13.98 3.47
C TYR A 159 4.27 -14.27 4.80
N VAL A 160 5.49 -14.82 4.79
CA VAL A 160 6.27 -15.06 6.02
C VAL A 160 6.52 -13.77 6.79
N MET A 161 6.85 -12.67 6.09
CA MET A 161 7.08 -11.38 6.72
C MET A 161 5.83 -10.77 7.35
N GLN A 162 4.66 -10.97 6.75
CA GLN A 162 3.40 -10.37 7.20
C GLN A 162 2.85 -11.00 8.50
N ARG A 163 3.19 -12.27 8.74
CA ARG A 163 2.65 -13.10 9.83
C ARG A 163 3.17 -12.64 11.19
#